data_AF-A0A4U8SAQ7-F1
#
_entry.id   AF-A0A4U8SAQ7-F1
#
_cell.length_a   1.000
_cell.length_b   1.000
_cell.length_c   1.000
_cell.angle_alpha   90.00
_cell.angle_beta   90.00
_cell.angle_gamma   90.00
#
_symmetry.space_group_name_H-M   'P 1'
#
loop_
_entity.id
_entity.type
_entity.pdbx_description
1 polymer ?
#
loop_
_entity_poly.entity_id
_entity_poly.type
_entity_poly.pdbx_seq_one_letter_code
_entity_poly.pdbx_strand_id
1 'polypeptide(L)'
;MDEIDFTKLPQSFVLKTNHDSGGVVLVKDKELFLSDSKSFNEAMTKLTTHLNTNFYTMYREWHYKDIEPRIFAEEMLFTTGLNGESKVPEDYKIHCFGKFQYIQVDTDRFVEHTRSLFDADWNLMPFSICYPQSATPPNKPHNFNAMIAIAIKLSMSFKMLRVDLYNIEGKIIVGELTFTHGGGTEHFTPSEWDKKLGDLWQ
;
A
#
# COMPACT_ATOMS: atom_id res chain seq x y z
N MET A 1 22.63 5.72 -7.06
CA MET A 1 22.17 7.08 -6.67
C MET A 1 22.48 8.08 -7.76
N ASP A 2 23.72 8.07 -8.27
CA ASP A 2 24.17 9.02 -9.30
C ASP A 2 23.44 8.90 -10.66
N GLU A 3 22.60 7.88 -10.83
CA GLU A 3 21.77 7.67 -12.02
C GLU A 3 20.42 8.41 -11.99
N ILE A 4 20.02 8.99 -10.84
CA ILE A 4 18.73 9.69 -10.72
C ILE A 4 18.82 11.07 -11.38
N ASP A 5 18.18 11.21 -12.53
CA ASP A 5 18.05 12.49 -13.23
C ASP A 5 16.83 13.29 -12.72
N PHE A 6 17.03 14.08 -11.68
CA PHE A 6 15.98 14.92 -11.07
C PHE A 6 15.38 15.97 -12.03
N THR A 7 16.05 16.29 -13.15
CA THR A 7 15.53 17.25 -14.13
C THR A 7 14.31 16.70 -14.88
N LYS A 8 14.22 15.37 -15.00
CA LYS A 8 13.10 14.66 -15.64
C LYS A 8 11.93 14.38 -14.72
N LEU A 9 12.10 14.56 -13.41
CA LEU A 9 11.06 14.26 -12.43
C LEU A 9 10.05 15.42 -12.31
N PRO A 10 8.77 15.13 -12.01
CA PRO A 10 7.75 16.15 -11.78
C PRO A 10 8.07 16.98 -10.52
N GLN A 11 7.26 18.00 -10.26
CA GLN A 11 7.47 18.88 -9.11
C GLN A 11 7.30 18.17 -7.76
N SER A 12 6.45 17.14 -7.72
CA SER A 12 6.26 16.28 -6.57
C SER A 12 6.25 14.83 -7.02
N PHE A 13 6.96 13.97 -6.29
CA PHE A 13 7.15 12.57 -6.64
C PHE A 13 7.42 11.73 -5.39
N VAL A 14 7.33 10.42 -5.57
CA VAL A 14 7.73 9.44 -4.57
C VAL A 14 8.85 8.60 -5.13
N LEU A 15 9.96 8.50 -4.40
CA LEU A 15 11.02 7.52 -4.71
C LEU A 15 10.75 6.24 -3.92
N LYS A 16 10.80 5.11 -4.60
CA LYS A 16 10.58 3.78 -4.01
C LYS A 16 11.65 2.80 -4.43
N THR A 17 12.02 1.90 -3.54
CA THR A 17 12.75 0.68 -3.89
C THR A 17 11.78 -0.42 -4.35
N ASN A 18 12.23 -1.28 -5.25
CA ASN A 18 11.41 -2.33 -5.89
C ASN A 18 11.43 -3.71 -5.19
N HIS A 19 12.20 -3.87 -4.12
CA HIS A 19 12.59 -5.18 -3.57
C HIS A 19 12.44 -5.25 -2.05
N ASP A 20 11.69 -4.34 -1.44
CA ASP A 20 11.47 -4.28 0.00
C ASP A 20 10.13 -3.66 0.37
N SER A 21 9.89 -3.53 1.69
CA SER A 21 8.88 -2.63 2.25
C SER A 21 9.54 -1.50 3.05
N GLY A 22 8.98 -0.29 2.92
CA GLY A 22 9.38 0.89 3.68
C GLY A 22 10.45 1.78 3.03
N GLY A 23 11.07 1.34 1.93
CA GLY A 23 12.04 2.10 1.15
C GLY A 23 11.39 3.18 0.29
N VAL A 24 10.67 4.08 0.95
CA VAL A 24 9.85 5.15 0.35
C VAL A 24 10.31 6.51 0.83
N VAL A 25 10.48 7.46 -0.09
CA VAL A 25 10.75 8.88 0.19
C VAL A 25 9.72 9.73 -0.55
N LEU A 26 8.98 10.55 0.21
CA LEU A 26 8.00 11.49 -0.34
C LEU A 26 8.67 12.84 -0.60
N VAL A 27 8.61 13.33 -1.84
CA VAL A 27 9.12 14.64 -2.24
C VAL A 27 7.93 15.50 -2.68
N LYS A 28 7.49 16.42 -1.81
CA LYS A 28 6.35 17.30 -2.07
C LYS A 28 6.71 18.53 -2.91
N ASP A 29 7.95 18.97 -2.82
CA ASP A 29 8.50 20.12 -3.52
C ASP A 29 9.94 19.80 -3.91
N LYS A 30 10.20 19.72 -5.21
CA LYS A 30 11.48 19.29 -5.76
C LYS A 30 12.58 20.30 -5.48
N GLU A 31 12.36 21.59 -5.66
CA GLU A 31 13.37 22.62 -5.45
C GLU A 31 13.74 22.74 -3.97
N LEU A 32 12.75 22.67 -3.07
CA LEU A 32 13.01 22.64 -1.63
C LEU A 32 13.80 21.39 -1.25
N PHE A 33 13.43 20.22 -1.79
CA PHE A 33 14.12 18.97 -1.53
C PHE A 33 15.57 18.98 -2.00
N LEU A 34 15.84 19.55 -3.19
CA LEU A 34 17.20 19.63 -3.75
C LEU A 34 18.06 20.70 -3.08
N SER A 35 17.45 21.76 -2.53
CA SER A 35 18.18 22.83 -1.84
C SER A 35 18.43 22.52 -0.36
N ASP A 36 17.55 21.76 0.30
CA ASP A 36 17.75 21.30 1.67
C ASP A 36 18.68 20.08 1.72
N SER A 37 19.97 20.37 1.90
CA SER A 37 21.02 19.36 2.03
C SER A 37 20.73 18.32 3.12
N LYS A 38 20.05 18.69 4.20
CA LYS A 38 19.76 17.76 5.30
C LYS A 38 18.71 16.73 4.84
N SER A 39 17.55 17.19 4.40
CA SER A 39 16.46 16.32 3.93
C SER A 39 16.91 15.45 2.76
N PHE A 40 17.68 16.02 1.83
CA PHE A 40 18.25 15.28 0.70
C PHE A 40 19.17 14.14 1.16
N ASN A 41 20.14 14.43 2.04
CA ASN A 41 21.08 13.42 2.52
C ASN A 41 20.40 12.32 3.36
N GLU A 42 19.40 12.68 4.18
CA GLU A 42 18.61 11.70 4.93
C GLU A 42 17.83 10.76 4.00
N ALA A 43 17.18 11.31 2.98
CA ALA A 43 16.49 10.53 1.95
C ALA A 43 17.45 9.60 1.18
N MET A 44 18.60 10.11 0.76
CA MET A 44 19.59 9.33 0.03
C MET A 44 20.19 8.22 0.90
N THR A 45 20.43 8.50 2.19
CA THR A 45 20.92 7.51 3.16
C THR A 45 19.89 6.41 3.37
N LYS A 46 18.60 6.77 3.52
CA LYS A 46 17.50 5.81 3.65
C LYS A 46 17.46 4.88 2.44
N LEU A 47 17.35 5.44 1.24
CA LEU A 47 17.28 4.65 0.00
C LEU A 47 18.52 3.78 -0.22
N THR A 48 19.72 4.28 0.11
CA THR A 48 20.96 3.50 0.03
C THR A 48 20.98 2.35 1.03
N THR A 49 20.47 2.56 2.24
CA THR A 49 20.34 1.50 3.25
C THR A 49 19.41 0.39 2.75
N HIS A 50 18.28 0.79 2.18
CA HIS A 50 17.30 -0.12 1.59
C HIS A 50 17.89 -0.91 0.41
N LEU A 51 18.55 -0.26 -0.55
CA LEU A 51 19.22 -0.91 -1.68
C LEU A 51 20.27 -1.97 -1.27
N ASN A 52 20.90 -1.81 -0.10
CA ASN A 52 21.90 -2.73 0.42
C ASN A 52 21.30 -3.80 1.36
N THR A 53 19.99 -3.78 1.58
CA THR A 53 19.30 -4.68 2.51
C THR A 53 18.40 -5.63 1.73
N ASN A 54 18.68 -6.94 1.80
CA ASN A 54 17.79 -7.92 1.22
C ASN A 54 16.63 -8.23 2.18
N PHE A 55 15.42 -7.79 1.84
CA PHE A 55 14.23 -7.93 2.69
C PHE A 55 13.90 -9.38 3.05
N TYR A 56 14.22 -10.34 2.15
CA TYR A 56 14.07 -11.77 2.43
C TYR A 56 14.89 -12.22 3.65
N THR A 57 16.08 -11.65 3.88
CA THR A 57 16.92 -12.05 5.01
C THR A 57 16.32 -11.66 6.36
N MET A 58 15.53 -10.58 6.38
CA MET A 58 14.87 -10.07 7.58
C MET A 58 13.51 -10.74 7.83
N TYR A 59 12.67 -10.84 6.79
CA TYR A 59 11.26 -11.22 6.93
C TYR A 59 10.89 -12.55 6.28
N ARG A 60 11.84 -13.21 5.60
CA ARG A 60 11.65 -14.50 4.91
C ARG A 60 10.59 -14.49 3.80
N GLU A 61 10.23 -13.31 3.33
CA GLU A 61 9.38 -13.10 2.17
C GLU A 61 10.13 -13.47 0.88
N TRP A 62 9.93 -14.71 0.42
CA TRP A 62 10.74 -15.33 -0.64
C TRP A 62 10.76 -14.54 -1.94
N HIS A 63 9.66 -13.84 -2.27
CA HIS A 63 9.52 -13.11 -3.53
C HIS A 63 10.50 -11.93 -3.66
N TYR A 64 11.06 -11.41 -2.56
CA TYR A 64 12.09 -10.36 -2.61
C TYR A 64 13.52 -10.88 -2.84
N LYS A 65 13.76 -12.18 -2.62
CA LYS A 65 15.10 -12.74 -2.47
C LYS A 65 16.05 -12.42 -3.64
N ASP A 66 15.54 -12.57 -4.86
CA ASP A 66 16.32 -12.53 -6.09
C ASP A 66 16.00 -11.28 -6.95
N ILE A 67 15.24 -10.31 -6.41
CA ILE A 67 14.94 -9.07 -7.12
C ILE A 67 16.20 -8.20 -7.11
N GLU A 68 16.63 -7.77 -8.30
CA GLU A 68 17.72 -6.82 -8.41
C GLU A 68 17.30 -5.45 -7.84
N PRO A 69 18.02 -4.91 -6.83
CA PRO A 69 17.68 -3.64 -6.21
C PRO A 69 17.72 -2.47 -7.19
N ARG A 70 16.62 -1.72 -7.26
CA ARG A 70 16.45 -0.50 -8.05
C ARG A 70 15.63 0.52 -7.28
N ILE A 71 15.82 1.79 -7.64
CA ILE A 71 14.94 2.89 -7.24
C ILE A 71 14.13 3.30 -8.48
N PHE A 72 12.84 3.50 -8.30
CA PHE A 72 11.98 4.12 -9.28
C PHE A 72 11.28 5.34 -8.69
N ALA A 73 10.81 6.23 -9.57
CA ALA A 73 10.05 7.40 -9.20
C ALA A 73 8.63 7.27 -9.76
N GLU A 74 7.64 7.62 -8.95
CA GLU A 74 6.23 7.75 -9.36
C GLU A 74 5.73 9.16 -9.02
N GLU A 75 4.70 9.61 -9.74
CA GLU A 75 4.02 10.87 -9.42
C GLU A 75 3.38 10.79 -8.03
N MET A 76 3.50 11.87 -7.26
CA MET A 76 2.87 11.93 -5.94
C MET A 76 1.36 12.15 -6.10
N LEU A 77 0.57 11.21 -5.57
CA LEU A 77 -0.88 11.25 -5.66
C LEU A 77 -1.49 12.08 -4.53
N PHE A 78 -2.46 12.93 -4.90
CA PHE A 78 -3.21 13.76 -3.98
C PHE A 78 -4.69 13.77 -4.36
N THR A 79 -5.54 14.06 -3.38
CA THR A 79 -6.95 14.38 -3.57
C THR A 79 -7.27 15.73 -2.94
N THR A 80 -8.34 16.40 -3.38
CA THR A 80 -8.75 17.68 -2.82
C THR A 80 -9.73 17.47 -1.66
N GLY A 81 -9.37 17.98 -0.48
CA GLY A 81 -10.24 17.99 0.69
C GLY A 81 -11.39 18.99 0.57
N LEU A 82 -12.34 18.93 1.50
CA LEU A 82 -13.53 19.81 1.52
C LEU A 82 -13.18 21.31 1.55
N ASN A 83 -12.03 21.65 2.12
CA ASN A 83 -11.54 23.03 2.23
C ASN A 83 -10.58 23.42 1.10
N GLY A 84 -10.45 22.61 0.05
CA GLY A 84 -9.49 22.84 -1.05
C GLY A 84 -8.05 22.44 -0.74
N GLU A 85 -7.78 21.88 0.45
CA GLU A 85 -6.45 21.42 0.85
C GLU A 85 -6.06 20.11 0.18
N SER A 86 -4.75 19.92 -0.03
CA SER A 86 -4.22 18.66 -0.55
C SER A 86 -4.25 17.57 0.53
N LYS A 87 -4.98 16.49 0.25
CA LYS A 87 -5.18 15.35 1.15
C LYS A 87 -4.56 14.10 0.54
N VAL A 88 -4.04 13.22 1.40
CA VAL A 88 -3.61 11.88 0.99
C VAL A 88 -4.82 11.08 0.51
N PRO A 89 -4.77 10.47 -0.69
CA PRO A 89 -5.85 9.63 -1.19
C PRO A 89 -6.18 8.48 -0.25
N GLU A 90 -7.45 8.08 -0.25
CA GLU A 90 -7.87 6.86 0.43
C GLU A 90 -7.26 5.64 -0.26
N ASP A 91 -6.76 4.72 0.56
CA ASP A 91 -6.00 3.54 0.16
C ASP A 91 -6.83 2.31 0.51
N TYR A 92 -7.29 1.60 -0.52
CA TYR A 92 -8.16 0.44 -0.42
C TYR A 92 -7.34 -0.82 -0.71
N LYS A 93 -7.26 -1.70 0.27
CA LYS A 93 -6.50 -2.95 0.20
C LYS A 93 -7.44 -4.10 -0.08
N ILE A 94 -7.49 -4.55 -1.33
CA ILE A 94 -8.36 -5.66 -1.74
C ILE A 94 -7.56 -6.95 -1.66
N HIS A 95 -7.84 -7.75 -0.63
CA HIS A 95 -7.22 -9.04 -0.42
C HIS A 95 -7.98 -10.11 -1.20
N CYS A 96 -7.32 -10.73 -2.16
CA CYS A 96 -7.89 -11.74 -3.04
C CYS A 96 -7.32 -13.13 -2.69
N PHE A 97 -8.19 -14.03 -2.24
CA PHE A 97 -7.90 -15.45 -1.97
C PHE A 97 -8.68 -16.30 -2.96
N GLY A 98 -8.12 -16.51 -4.16
CA GLY A 98 -8.84 -17.11 -5.27
C GLY A 98 -10.16 -16.39 -5.57
N LYS A 99 -11.30 -17.05 -5.27
CA LYS A 99 -12.64 -16.48 -5.49
C LYS A 99 -13.15 -15.63 -4.33
N PHE A 100 -12.50 -15.67 -3.16
CA PHE A 100 -12.89 -14.88 -2.01
C PHE A 100 -12.15 -13.54 -2.01
N GLN A 101 -12.85 -12.44 -1.73
CA GLN A 101 -12.25 -11.13 -1.55
C GLN A 101 -12.75 -10.48 -0.27
N TYR A 102 -11.84 -9.81 0.43
CA TYR A 102 -12.20 -8.84 1.45
C TYR A 102 -11.41 -7.55 1.25
N ILE A 103 -11.96 -6.45 1.74
CA ILE A 103 -11.43 -5.11 1.54
C ILE A 103 -11.06 -4.55 2.90
N GLN A 104 -9.85 -4.06 2.99
CA GLN A 104 -9.34 -3.36 4.15
C GLN A 104 -9.27 -1.87 3.84
N VAL A 105 -9.81 -1.06 4.75
CA VAL A 105 -9.67 0.39 4.74
C VAL A 105 -9.18 0.84 6.11
N ASP A 106 -8.02 1.49 6.13
CA ASP A 106 -7.46 2.08 7.34
C ASP A 106 -7.84 3.57 7.40
N THR A 107 -8.43 4.02 8.51
CA THR A 107 -8.75 5.44 8.73
C THR A 107 -7.94 6.01 9.89
N ASP A 108 -7.76 7.33 9.90
CA ASP A 108 -7.13 8.09 10.99
C ASP A 108 -5.73 7.57 11.41
N ARG A 109 -4.95 7.10 10.42
CA ARG A 109 -3.62 6.48 10.60
C ARG A 109 -2.63 7.27 11.46
N PHE A 110 -2.81 8.58 11.61
CA PHE A 110 -1.91 9.47 12.37
C PHE A 110 -2.48 9.92 13.73
N VAL A 111 -3.69 9.48 14.10
CA VAL A 111 -4.35 9.87 15.35
C VAL A 111 -4.88 8.61 16.06
N GLU A 112 -6.08 8.15 15.73
CA GLU A 112 -6.68 6.93 16.27
C GLU A 112 -6.88 5.92 15.15
N HIS A 113 -5.80 5.20 14.81
CA HIS A 113 -5.81 4.28 13.68
C HIS A 113 -6.83 3.16 13.89
N THR A 114 -7.85 3.12 13.03
CA THR A 114 -8.82 2.03 12.95
C THR A 114 -8.75 1.34 11.59
N ARG A 115 -9.20 0.09 11.54
CA ARG A 115 -9.18 -0.75 10.35
C ARG A 115 -10.53 -1.42 10.15
N SER A 116 -11.29 -0.96 9.16
CA SER A 116 -12.55 -1.58 8.77
C SER A 116 -12.30 -2.61 7.67
N LEU A 117 -12.90 -3.79 7.84
CA LEU A 117 -12.81 -4.89 6.89
C LEU A 117 -14.20 -5.16 6.31
N PHE A 118 -14.29 -5.30 5.00
CA PHE A 118 -15.56 -5.49 4.28
C PHE A 118 -15.50 -6.71 3.35
N ASP A 119 -16.64 -7.34 3.09
CA ASP A 119 -16.77 -8.30 2.00
C ASP A 119 -16.92 -7.60 0.62
N ALA A 120 -17.02 -8.39 -0.44
CA ALA A 120 -17.23 -7.90 -1.80
C ALA A 120 -18.57 -7.20 -2.04
N ASP A 121 -19.51 -7.24 -1.10
CA ASP A 121 -20.79 -6.52 -1.15
C ASP A 121 -20.76 -5.22 -0.33
N TRP A 122 -19.66 -4.97 0.40
CA TRP A 122 -19.44 -3.86 1.34
C TRP A 122 -20.13 -4.05 2.71
N ASN A 123 -20.36 -5.29 3.14
CA ASN A 123 -20.77 -5.58 4.51
C ASN A 123 -19.53 -5.74 5.39
N LEU A 124 -19.62 -5.29 6.65
CA LEU A 124 -18.52 -5.47 7.60
C LEU A 124 -18.23 -6.95 7.85
N MET A 125 -16.96 -7.31 7.80
CA MET A 125 -16.49 -8.64 8.15
C MET A 125 -16.56 -8.85 9.68
N PRO A 126 -16.84 -10.06 10.16
CA PRO A 126 -16.96 -10.36 11.58
C PRO A 126 -15.59 -10.62 12.24
N PHE A 127 -14.55 -9.91 11.80
CA PHE A 127 -13.20 -9.99 12.36
C PHE A 127 -12.41 -8.70 12.19
N SER A 128 -11.31 -8.56 12.93
CA SER A 128 -10.35 -7.48 12.81
C SER A 128 -8.93 -8.01 12.66
N ILE A 129 -8.02 -7.18 12.16
CA ILE A 129 -6.61 -7.49 11.98
C ILE A 129 -5.78 -6.36 12.60
N CYS A 130 -4.99 -6.67 13.64
CA CYS A 130 -4.08 -5.78 14.39
C CYS A 130 -4.70 -4.53 15.06
N TYR A 131 -5.76 -3.96 14.49
CA TYR A 131 -6.40 -2.72 14.88
C TYR A 131 -7.91 -2.94 15.08
N PRO A 132 -8.56 -2.13 15.94
CA PRO A 132 -10.01 -2.20 16.11
C PRO A 132 -10.74 -1.75 14.84
N GLN A 133 -11.96 -2.23 14.64
CA GLN A 133 -12.85 -1.70 13.61
C GLN A 133 -13.31 -0.29 13.96
N SER A 134 -13.47 0.56 12.94
CA SER A 134 -14.00 1.92 13.14
C SER A 134 -15.45 1.87 13.62
N ALA A 135 -15.79 2.71 14.60
CA ALA A 135 -17.17 2.94 15.02
C ALA A 135 -18.00 3.63 13.92
N THR A 136 -17.33 4.34 13.01
CA THR A 136 -17.91 5.00 11.84
C THR A 136 -17.15 4.57 10.59
N PRO A 137 -17.43 3.37 10.05
CA PRO A 137 -16.74 2.85 8.88
C PRO A 137 -16.90 3.79 7.67
N PRO A 138 -15.91 3.84 6.76
CA PRO A 138 -15.98 4.66 5.57
C PRO A 138 -17.10 4.22 4.63
N ASN A 139 -17.63 5.19 3.87
CA ASN A 139 -18.66 4.93 2.88
C ASN A 139 -18.11 4.11 1.70
N LYS A 140 -18.98 3.32 1.06
CA LYS A 140 -18.66 2.58 -0.16
C LYS A 140 -18.23 3.55 -1.26
N PRO A 141 -17.05 3.38 -1.89
CA PRO A 141 -16.65 4.25 -2.99
C PRO A 141 -17.57 4.04 -4.20
N HIS A 142 -17.87 5.11 -4.93
CA HIS A 142 -18.82 5.07 -6.05
C HIS A 142 -18.46 4.05 -7.13
N ASN A 143 -17.17 3.94 -7.45
CA ASN A 143 -16.60 3.03 -8.46
C ASN A 143 -16.10 1.70 -7.86
N PHE A 144 -16.59 1.31 -6.67
CA PHE A 144 -16.18 0.10 -5.96
C PHE A 144 -16.20 -1.17 -6.83
N ASN A 145 -17.27 -1.38 -7.61
CA ASN A 145 -17.38 -2.57 -8.46
C ASN A 145 -16.26 -2.66 -9.51
N ALA A 146 -15.81 -1.51 -10.03
CA ALA A 146 -14.68 -1.46 -10.96
C ALA A 146 -13.35 -1.77 -10.24
N MET A 147 -13.20 -1.29 -8.99
CA MET A 147 -12.03 -1.60 -8.15
C MET A 147 -11.92 -3.12 -7.89
N ILE A 148 -13.03 -3.76 -7.54
CA ILE A 148 -13.10 -5.22 -7.34
C ILE A 148 -12.76 -5.97 -8.64
N ALA A 149 -13.31 -5.55 -9.78
CA ALA A 149 -13.00 -6.18 -11.06
C ALA A 149 -11.51 -6.07 -11.43
N ILE A 150 -10.86 -4.92 -11.15
CA ILE A 150 -9.42 -4.73 -11.35
C ILE A 150 -8.62 -5.65 -10.43
N ALA A 151 -8.95 -5.70 -9.14
CA ALA A 151 -8.23 -6.56 -8.18
C ALA A 151 -8.36 -8.04 -8.51
N ILE A 152 -9.56 -8.51 -8.91
CA ILE A 152 -9.77 -9.88 -9.38
C ILE A 152 -8.90 -10.15 -10.60
N LYS A 153 -8.89 -9.26 -11.60
CA LYS A 153 -8.10 -9.44 -12.83
C LYS A 153 -6.60 -9.53 -12.55
N LEU A 154 -6.08 -8.71 -11.64
CA LEU A 154 -4.66 -8.70 -11.28
C LEU A 154 -4.27 -9.92 -10.42
N SER A 155 -5.20 -10.45 -9.64
CA SER A 155 -4.95 -11.60 -8.75
C SER A 155 -5.16 -12.98 -9.40
N MET A 156 -5.69 -13.06 -10.63
CA MET A 156 -6.07 -14.34 -11.27
C MET A 156 -4.96 -15.40 -11.31
N SER A 157 -3.70 -14.98 -11.43
CA SER A 157 -2.54 -15.87 -11.51
C SER A 157 -1.97 -16.28 -10.15
N PHE A 158 -2.55 -15.79 -9.05
CA PHE A 158 -2.02 -15.94 -7.70
C PHE A 158 -3.07 -16.54 -6.78
N LYS A 159 -2.60 -17.32 -5.80
CA LYS A 159 -3.48 -17.96 -4.81
C LYS A 159 -3.94 -16.98 -3.74
N MET A 160 -3.03 -16.10 -3.34
CA MET A 160 -3.27 -14.92 -2.53
C MET A 160 -2.58 -13.73 -3.19
N LEU A 161 -3.29 -12.62 -3.32
CA LEU A 161 -2.71 -11.34 -3.67
C LEU A 161 -3.52 -10.22 -3.02
N ARG A 162 -2.85 -9.31 -2.32
CA ARG A 162 -3.44 -8.03 -1.94
C ARG A 162 -3.14 -7.01 -3.04
N VAL A 163 -4.20 -6.33 -3.49
CA VAL A 163 -4.11 -5.26 -4.48
C VAL A 163 -4.47 -3.95 -3.80
N ASP A 164 -3.51 -3.03 -3.75
CA ASP A 164 -3.71 -1.71 -3.17
C ASP A 164 -4.16 -0.76 -4.28
N LEU A 165 -5.33 -0.16 -4.10
CA LEU A 165 -5.94 0.73 -5.06
C LEU A 165 -6.21 2.09 -4.42
N TYR A 166 -5.88 3.14 -5.15
CA TYR A 166 -6.38 4.49 -4.88
C TYR A 166 -7.61 4.77 -5.72
N ASN A 167 -8.53 5.53 -5.15
CA ASN A 167 -9.68 6.08 -5.86
C ASN A 167 -9.67 7.61 -5.77
N ILE A 168 -9.29 8.26 -6.87
CA ILE A 168 -9.10 9.71 -6.93
C ILE A 168 -10.01 10.26 -8.01
N GLU A 169 -11.07 10.95 -7.59
CA GLU A 169 -12.02 11.59 -8.51
C GLU A 169 -12.57 10.63 -9.59
N GLY A 170 -12.83 9.38 -9.20
CA GLY A 170 -13.31 8.33 -10.09
C GLY A 170 -12.22 7.60 -10.89
N LYS A 171 -10.98 8.08 -10.87
CA LYS A 171 -9.82 7.37 -11.43
C LYS A 171 -9.30 6.34 -10.43
N ILE A 172 -9.13 5.11 -10.89
CA ILE A 172 -8.60 4.00 -10.10
C ILE A 172 -7.12 3.84 -10.47
N ILE A 173 -6.24 3.88 -9.48
CA ILE A 173 -4.78 3.76 -9.66
C ILE A 173 -4.29 2.58 -8.82
N VAL A 174 -3.50 1.70 -9.42
CA VAL A 174 -2.83 0.60 -8.70
C VAL A 174 -1.61 1.15 -7.99
N GLY A 175 -1.55 0.97 -6.67
CA GLY A 175 -0.43 1.40 -5.84
C GLY A 175 0.61 0.30 -5.60
N GLU A 176 0.14 -0.86 -5.14
CA GLU A 176 1.01 -1.99 -4.74
C GLU A 176 0.32 -3.32 -5.01
N LEU A 177 1.12 -4.35 -5.32
CA LEU A 177 0.72 -5.75 -5.30
C LEU A 177 1.51 -6.47 -4.20
N THR A 178 0.84 -7.00 -3.19
CA THR A 178 1.49 -7.63 -2.03
C THR A 178 1.16 -9.12 -1.99
N PHE A 179 2.21 -9.95 -2.03
CA PHE A 179 2.07 -11.41 -2.05
C PHE A 179 1.96 -12.03 -0.66
N THR A 180 2.52 -11.38 0.37
CA THR A 180 2.49 -11.86 1.75
C THR A 180 2.22 -10.70 2.70
N HIS A 181 0.94 -10.36 2.87
CA HIS A 181 0.54 -9.26 3.74
C HIS A 181 1.06 -9.45 5.17
N GLY A 182 1.81 -8.45 5.68
CA GLY A 182 2.40 -8.46 7.02
C GLY A 182 3.33 -9.66 7.27
N GLY A 183 3.94 -10.19 6.21
CA GLY A 183 4.76 -11.40 6.27
C GLY A 183 3.98 -12.66 6.68
N GLY A 184 2.64 -12.63 6.64
CA GLY A 184 1.78 -13.72 7.12
C GLY A 184 1.75 -13.85 8.64
N THR A 185 2.01 -12.76 9.38
CA THR A 185 2.11 -12.77 10.85
C THR A 185 1.16 -11.81 11.57
N GLU A 186 0.26 -11.14 10.84
CA GLU A 186 -0.71 -10.23 11.45
C GLU A 186 -1.72 -10.98 12.34
N HIS A 187 -2.11 -10.35 13.45
CA HIS A 187 -3.00 -10.96 14.43
C HIS A 187 -4.48 -10.75 14.09
N PHE A 188 -5.23 -11.85 13.98
CA PHE A 188 -6.67 -11.84 13.73
C PHE A 188 -7.49 -11.96 15.02
N THR A 189 -8.58 -11.22 15.11
CA THR A 189 -9.57 -11.37 16.19
C THR A 189 -10.98 -11.54 15.60
N PRO A 190 -11.68 -12.66 15.86
CA PRO A 190 -11.21 -13.83 16.61
C PRO A 190 -10.15 -14.64 15.83
N SER A 191 -9.29 -15.35 16.55
CA SER A 191 -8.12 -16.05 15.99
C SER A 191 -8.45 -17.14 14.97
N GLU A 192 -9.68 -17.66 14.98
CA GLU A 192 -10.14 -18.63 13.98
C GLU A 192 -10.10 -18.11 12.53
N TRP A 193 -10.13 -16.79 12.33
CA TRP A 193 -10.06 -16.19 11.00
C TRP A 193 -8.70 -16.34 10.32
N ASP A 194 -7.62 -16.43 11.10
CA ASP A 194 -6.29 -16.74 10.58
C ASP A 194 -6.31 -18.07 9.82
N LYS A 195 -6.83 -19.13 10.47
CA LYS A 195 -6.99 -20.44 9.83
C LYS A 195 -7.97 -20.40 8.65
N LYS A 196 -9.13 -19.74 8.80
CA LYS A 196 -10.14 -19.67 7.73
C LYS A 196 -9.58 -19.06 6.44
N LEU A 197 -8.80 -17.99 6.53
CA LEU A 197 -8.16 -17.36 5.38
C LEU A 197 -6.96 -18.17 4.89
N GLY A 198 -6.16 -18.73 5.79
CA GLY A 198 -5.04 -19.62 5.45
C GLY A 198 -5.48 -20.85 4.65
N ASP A 199 -6.63 -21.45 4.99
CA ASP A 199 -7.20 -22.60 4.27
C ASP A 199 -7.61 -22.26 2.83
N LEU A 200 -7.83 -20.98 2.51
CA LEU A 200 -8.13 -20.50 1.15
C LEU A 200 -6.85 -20.30 0.31
N TRP A 201 -5.68 -20.18 0.96
CA TRP A 201 -4.40 -19.99 0.29
C TRP A 201 -3.78 -21.34 -0.11
N GLN A 202 -4.39 -21.99 -1.11
CA GLN A 202 -3.96 -23.26 -1.71
C GLN A 202 -3.45 -23.06 -3.13
#